data_AF-A0A961LY41-F1
#
_entry.id   AF-A0A961LY41-F1
#
_cell.length_a   1.000
_cell.length_b   1.000
_cell.length_c   1.000
_cell.angle_alpha   90.00
_cell.angle_beta   90.00
_cell.angle_gamma   90.00
#
_symmetry.space_group_name_H-M   'P 1'
#
loop_
_entity.id
_entity.type
_entity.pdbx_description
1 polymer ?
#
loop_
_entity_poly.entity_id
_entity_poly.type
_entity_poly.pdbx_seq_one_letter_code
_entity_poly.pdbx_strand_id
1 'polypeptide(L)'
;GLRLDIPADLFRLSLQTSLMALQAQQVVAMRTLGLMGAWRTRDGEATRMVTEKLDALGEARNGISRAVGQAKSPLVIAQAALAPYARRTSDNHRHLTRRGPGRPS
;
A
#
# COMPACT_ATOMS: atom_id res chain seq x y z
N GLY A 1 -7.01 -9.90 30.11
CA GLY A 1 -5.72 -9.29 30.44
C GLY A 1 -5.40 -8.21 29.43
N LEU A 2 -5.75 -6.96 29.73
CA LEU A 2 -5.39 -5.79 28.92
C LEU A 2 -3.88 -5.56 29.08
N ARG A 3 -3.09 -5.74 28.02
CA ARG A 3 -1.65 -5.47 28.04
C ARG A 3 -1.36 -4.00 27.75
N LEU A 4 -0.33 -3.49 28.42
CA LEU A 4 0.13 -2.10 28.50
C LEU A 4 0.85 -1.61 27.23
N ASP A 5 0.61 -2.24 26.07
CA ASP A 5 1.46 -2.10 24.86
C ASP A 5 0.87 -1.14 23.80
N ILE A 6 -0.33 -0.59 24.07
CA ILE A 6 -1.08 0.31 23.17
C ILE A 6 -0.21 1.47 22.62
N PRO A 7 0.66 2.13 23.41
CA PRO A 7 1.51 3.21 22.89
C PRO A 7 2.50 2.75 21.83
N ALA A 8 3.12 1.57 22.02
CA ALA A 8 4.11 1.03 21.10
C ALA A 8 3.48 0.52 19.80
N ASP A 9 2.32 -0.12 19.89
CA ASP A 9 1.59 -0.62 18.72
C ASP A 9 0.99 0.52 17.88
N LEU A 10 0.47 1.57 18.53
CA LEU A 10 0.03 2.79 17.84
C LEU A 10 1.20 3.51 17.17
N PHE A 11 2.34 3.62 17.86
CA PHE A 11 3.55 4.19 17.28
C PHE A 11 4.01 3.41 16.05
N ARG A 12 4.05 2.08 16.13
CA ARG A 12 4.39 1.21 15.00
C ARG A 12 3.41 1.38 13.83
N LEU A 13 2.10 1.39 14.10
CA LEU A 13 1.09 1.62 13.07
C LEU A 13 1.24 3.00 12.42
N SER A 14 1.47 4.04 13.21
CA SER A 14 1.71 5.40 12.72
C SER A 14 2.94 5.47 11.81
N LEU A 15 4.05 4.86 12.24
CA LEU A 15 5.27 4.80 11.44
C LEU A 15 5.07 4.03 10.13
N GLN A 16 4.42 2.86 10.18
CA GLN A 16 4.10 2.07 8.98
C GLN A 16 3.21 2.85 8.01
N THR A 17 2.19 3.53 8.52
CA THR A 17 1.27 4.35 7.71
C THR A 17 2.00 5.54 7.09
N SER A 18 2.90 6.18 7.84
CA SER A 18 3.70 7.31 7.37
C SER A 18 4.68 6.90 6.26
N LEU A 19 5.36 5.76 6.43
CA LEU A 19 6.23 5.19 5.39
C LEU A 19 5.44 4.80 4.14
N MET A 20 4.27 4.18 4.31
CA MET A 20 3.37 3.88 3.19
C MET A 20 2.94 5.16 2.46
N ALA A 21 2.58 6.23 3.18
CA ALA A 21 2.19 7.50 2.59
C ALA A 21 3.33 8.13 1.77
N LEU A 22 4.57 8.09 2.29
CA LEU A 22 5.75 8.56 1.56
C LEU A 22 5.97 7.76 0.27
N GLN A 23 5.91 6.43 0.35
CA GLN A 23 6.02 5.56 -0.83
C GLN A 23 4.89 5.84 -1.84
N ALA A 24 3.67 6.11 -1.37
CA ALA A 24 2.55 6.45 -2.24
C ALA A 24 2.81 7.74 -3.02
N GLN A 25 3.37 8.79 -2.38
CA GLN A 25 3.75 10.02 -3.08
C GLN A 25 4.80 9.76 -4.17
N GLN A 26 5.79 8.91 -3.89
CA GLN A 26 6.81 8.53 -4.87
C GLN A 26 6.22 7.75 -6.05
N VAL A 27 5.31 6.82 -5.78
CA VAL A 27 4.57 6.07 -6.82
C VAL A 27 3.77 7.01 -7.72
N VAL A 28 3.06 7.98 -7.12
CA VAL A 28 2.32 9.00 -7.88
C VAL A 28 3.27 9.82 -8.75
N ALA A 29 4.36 10.34 -8.18
CA ALA A 29 5.36 11.11 -8.91
C ALA A 29 5.93 10.34 -10.11
N MET A 30 6.38 9.10 -9.91
CA MET A 30 6.94 8.26 -10.97
C MET A 30 5.92 7.94 -12.07
N ARG A 31 4.64 7.73 -11.71
CA ARG A 31 3.57 7.49 -12.68
C ARG A 31 3.22 8.75 -13.47
N THR A 32 3.21 9.92 -12.83
CA THR A 32 3.05 11.21 -13.52
C THR A 32 4.21 11.45 -14.49
N LEU A 33 5.46 11.21 -14.07
CA LEU A 33 6.62 11.28 -14.97
C LEU A 33 6.52 10.26 -16.11
N GLY A 34 5.97 9.08 -15.87
CA GLY A 34 5.69 8.09 -16.91
C GLY A 34 4.72 8.57 -17.98
N LEU A 35 3.64 9.25 -17.56
CA LEU A 35 2.69 9.89 -18.48
C LEU A 35 3.34 11.01 -19.30
N MET A 36 4.33 11.71 -18.74
CA MET A 36 5.11 12.74 -19.42
C MET A 36 6.24 12.17 -20.31
N GLY A 37 6.40 10.85 -20.37
CA GLY A 37 7.47 10.19 -21.12
C GLY A 37 8.87 10.29 -20.49
N ALA A 38 8.94 10.71 -19.23
CA ALA A 38 10.19 10.88 -18.47
C ALA A 38 10.52 9.67 -17.57
N TRP A 39 9.62 8.69 -17.46
CA TRP A 39 9.82 7.47 -16.67
C TRP A 39 9.40 6.22 -17.43
N ARG A 40 10.13 5.12 -17.25
CA ARG A 40 9.78 3.83 -17.86
C ARG A 40 8.57 3.23 -17.16
N THR A 41 7.44 3.14 -17.86
CA THR A 41 6.22 2.41 -17.43
C THR A 41 5.94 1.26 -18.39
N ARG A 42 5.04 0.34 -18.01
CA ARG A 42 4.64 -0.79 -18.85
C ARG A 42 3.43 -0.39 -19.70
N ASP A 43 3.30 -0.98 -20.88
CA ASP A 43 2.04 -1.01 -21.60
C ASP A 43 0.91 -1.58 -20.73
N GLY A 44 -0.23 -0.88 -20.69
CA GLY A 44 -1.35 -1.24 -19.84
C GLY A 44 -1.16 -0.95 -18.34
N GLU A 45 -0.15 -0.16 -17.94
CA GLU A 45 0.06 0.24 -16.53
C GLU A 45 -1.22 0.84 -15.90
N ALA A 46 -2.01 1.59 -16.65
CA ALA A 46 -3.30 2.13 -16.18
C ALA A 46 -4.30 1.03 -15.80
N THR A 47 -4.47 0.01 -16.65
CA THR A 47 -5.36 -1.12 -16.40
C THR A 47 -4.88 -1.95 -15.20
N ARG A 48 -3.56 -2.16 -15.11
CA ARG A 48 -2.95 -2.83 -13.96
C ARG A 48 -3.24 -2.10 -12.65
N MET A 49 -3.10 -0.77 -12.63
CA MET A 49 -3.40 0.04 -11.44
C MET A 49 -4.83 -0.12 -10.93
N VAL A 50 -5.81 -0.16 -11.83
CA VAL A 50 -7.22 -0.33 -11.45
C VAL A 50 -7.44 -1.71 -10.84
N THR A 51 -6.88 -2.75 -11.47
CA THR A 51 -6.96 -4.13 -10.99
C THR A 51 -6.34 -4.26 -9.60
N GLU A 52 -5.15 -3.67 -9.39
CA GLU A 52 -4.47 -3.67 -8.09
C GLU A 52 -5.31 -3.05 -6.97
N LYS A 53 -6.08 -1.97 -7.26
CA LYS A 53 -6.97 -1.33 -6.27
C LYS A 53 -8.12 -2.24 -5.87
N LEU A 54 -8.73 -2.93 -6.83
CA LEU A 54 -9.83 -3.85 -6.58
C LEU A 54 -9.37 -5.06 -5.77
N ASP A 55 -8.21 -5.63 -6.12
CA ASP A 55 -7.63 -6.75 -5.39
C ASP A 55 -7.28 -6.36 -3.95
N ALA A 56 -6.70 -5.17 -3.74
CA ALA A 56 -6.37 -4.64 -2.41
C ALA A 56 -7.61 -4.51 -1.53
N LEU A 57 -8.71 -4.03 -2.12
CA LEU A 57 -9.98 -3.87 -1.43
C LEU A 57 -10.58 -5.23 -1.03
N GLY A 58 -10.53 -6.23 -1.92
CA GLY A 58 -10.97 -7.59 -1.62
C GLY A 58 -10.15 -8.22 -0.48
N GLU A 59 -8.83 -8.12 -0.54
CA GLU A 59 -7.94 -8.60 0.52
C GLU A 59 -8.15 -7.88 1.85
N ALA A 60 -8.36 -6.56 1.82
CA ALA A 60 -8.63 -5.77 3.01
C ALA A 60 -9.94 -6.20 3.67
N ARG A 61 -11.01 -6.38 2.88
CA ARG A 61 -12.29 -6.91 3.38
C ARG A 61 -12.10 -8.28 4.03
N ASN A 62 -11.40 -9.20 3.37
CA ASN A 62 -11.13 -10.53 3.92
C ASN A 62 -10.28 -10.48 5.21
N GLY A 63 -9.30 -9.58 5.28
CA GLY A 63 -8.50 -9.34 6.48
C GLY A 63 -9.34 -8.81 7.65
N ILE A 64 -10.16 -7.79 7.39
CA ILE A 64 -11.09 -7.19 8.36
C ILE A 64 -12.09 -8.24 8.86
N SER A 65 -12.79 -8.94 7.96
CA SER A 65 -13.80 -9.94 8.33
C SER A 65 -13.22 -11.03 9.22
N ARG A 66 -11.99 -11.51 8.93
CA ARG A 66 -11.29 -12.48 9.80
C ARG A 66 -10.95 -11.89 11.17
N ALA A 67 -10.43 -10.67 11.23
CA ALA A 67 -10.07 -10.03 12.50
C ALA A 67 -11.30 -9.75 13.38
N VAL A 68 -12.40 -9.29 12.77
CA VAL A 68 -13.69 -9.09 13.45
C VAL A 68 -14.25 -10.41 13.96
N GLY A 69 -14.29 -11.45 13.11
CA GLY A 69 -14.78 -12.78 13.50
C GLY A 69 -13.98 -13.43 14.63
N GLN A 70 -12.72 -13.02 14.81
CA GLN A 70 -11.86 -13.45 15.92
C GLN A 70 -11.90 -12.50 17.14
N ALA A 71 -12.83 -11.54 17.17
CA ALA A 71 -12.97 -10.53 18.23
C ALA A 71 -11.64 -9.81 18.55
N LYS A 72 -10.82 -9.52 17.53
CA LYS A 72 -9.56 -8.80 17.71
C LYS A 72 -9.82 -7.35 18.13
N SER A 73 -8.79 -6.71 18.70
CA SER A 73 -8.88 -5.30 19.08
C SER A 73 -9.07 -4.40 17.85
N PRO A 74 -9.68 -3.21 18.00
CA PRO A 74 -9.84 -2.24 16.91
C PRO A 74 -8.52 -1.91 16.21
N LEU A 75 -7.41 -1.84 16.96
CA LEU A 75 -6.08 -1.57 16.40
C LEU A 75 -5.61 -2.67 15.44
N VAL A 76 -5.85 -3.94 15.78
CA VAL A 76 -5.52 -5.08 14.90
C VAL A 76 -6.42 -5.10 13.67
N ILE A 77 -7.69 -4.72 13.81
CA ILE A 77 -8.61 -4.58 12.67
C ILE A 77 -8.13 -3.48 11.71
N ALA A 78 -7.69 -2.33 12.24
CA ALA A 78 -7.12 -1.25 11.43
C ALA A 78 -5.83 -1.69 10.71
N GLN A 79 -4.94 -2.43 11.39
CA GLN A 79 -3.76 -3.03 10.75
C GLN A 79 -4.15 -3.98 9.62
N ALA A 80 -5.16 -4.84 9.83
CA ALA A 80 -5.63 -5.78 8.82
C ALA A 80 -6.25 -5.07 7.61
N ALA A 81 -6.93 -3.93 7.83
CA ALA A 81 -7.47 -3.09 6.77
C ALA A 81 -6.37 -2.46 5.89
N LEU A 82 -5.27 -2.01 6.51
CA LEU A 82 -4.20 -1.27 5.81
C LEU A 82 -3.12 -2.18 5.20
N ALA A 83 -2.90 -3.38 5.74
CA ALA A 83 -1.81 -4.25 5.32
C ALA A 83 -1.77 -4.55 3.80
N PRO A 84 -2.88 -4.82 3.10
CA PRO A 84 -2.87 -5.06 1.65
C PRO A 84 -2.44 -3.83 0.85
N TYR A 85 -2.80 -2.63 1.31
CA TYR A 85 -2.41 -1.36 0.69
C TYR A 85 -0.94 -1.05 0.93
N ALA A 86 -0.43 -1.27 2.14
CA ALA A 86 0.97 -1.07 2.47
C ALA A 86 1.90 -1.96 1.62
N ARG A 87 1.55 -3.24 1.47
CA ARG A 87 2.30 -4.19 0.63
C ARG A 87 2.36 -3.74 -0.83
N ARG A 88 1.19 -3.47 -1.44
CA ARG A 88 1.11 -3.03 -2.84
C ARG A 88 1.80 -1.69 -3.08
N THR A 89 1.72 -0.77 -2.14
CA THR A 89 2.39 0.53 -2.26
C THR A 89 3.91 0.36 -2.27
N SER A 90 4.44 -0.48 -1.37
CA SER A 90 5.87 -0.82 -1.32
C SER A 90 6.33 -1.57 -2.59
N ASP A 91 5.56 -2.54 -3.06
CA ASP A 91 5.87 -3.28 -4.28
C ASP A 91 5.83 -2.39 -5.53
N ASN A 92 4.85 -1.49 -5.62
CA ASN A 92 4.76 -0.50 -6.68
C ASN A 92 5.95 0.46 -6.66
N HIS A 93 6.29 0.98 -5.48
CA HIS A 93 7.49 1.82 -5.32
C HIS A 93 8.73 1.07 -5.79
N ARG A 94 8.96 -0.17 -5.32
CA ARG A 94 10.11 -0.99 -5.73
C ARG A 94 10.15 -1.20 -7.24
N HIS A 95 9.02 -1.55 -7.85
CA HIS A 95 8.94 -1.84 -9.28
C HIS A 95 9.19 -0.61 -10.14
N LEU A 96 8.57 0.52 -9.82
CA LEU A 96 8.74 1.77 -10.55
C LEU A 96 10.16 2.34 -10.37
N THR A 97 10.70 2.30 -9.16
CA THR A 97 12.08 2.70 -8.87
C THR A 97 13.07 1.87 -9.67
N ARG A 98 12.87 0.53 -9.73
CA ARG A 98 13.70 -0.36 -10.55
C ARG A 98 13.60 -0.04 -12.05
N ARG A 99 12.46 0.45 -12.52
CA ARG A 99 12.32 0.87 -13.93
C ARG A 99 13.11 2.12 -14.21
N GLY A 100 13.06 3.14 -13.36
CA GLY A 100 13.89 4.35 -13.49
C GLY A 100 13.51 5.30 -14.64
N PRO A 101 14.20 6.44 -14.77
CA PRO A 101 13.96 7.44 -15.80
C PRO A 101 14.20 6.89 -17.22
N GLY A 102 13.37 7.30 -18.18
CA GLY A 102 13.50 6.91 -19.58
C GLY A 102 12.18 6.88 -20.32
N ARG A 103 12.21 6.56 -21.62
CA ARG A 103 11.00 6.48 -22.45
C ARG A 103 10.17 5.24 -22.10
N PRO A 104 8.83 5.31 -22.13
CA PRO A 104 7.95 4.15 -21.95
C PRO A 104 8.34 3.00 -22.90
N SER A 105 8.23 1.77 -22.43
CA SER A 105 8.68 0.55 -23.13
C SER A 105 7.80 -0.65 -22.81
#